data_AF-A7SKJ0-F1
#
_entry.id   AF-A7SKJ0-F1
#
_cell.length_a   1.000
_cell.length_b   1.000
_cell.length_c   1.000
_cell.angle_alpha   90.00
_cell.angle_beta   90.00
_cell.angle_gamma   90.00
#
_symmetry.space_group_name_H-M   'P 1'
#
loop_
_entity.id
_entity.type
_entity.pdbx_description
1 polymer ?
#
loop_
_entity_poly.entity_id
_entity_poly.type
_entity_poly.pdbx_seq_one_letter_code
_entity_poly.pdbx_strand_id
1 'polypeptide(L)' 'VDGGWTEFSEWSKCTRVCGKGSSTRNRSCTNPEPAWGGKKCVGPSVETKSCGTDKCDGK' A
#
# COMPACT_ATOMS: atom_id res chain seq x y z
N VAL A 1 4.64 -3.81 24.37
CA VAL A 1 4.71 -4.57 23.10
C VAL A 1 4.72 -3.56 21.98
N ASP A 2 5.81 -3.52 21.21
CA ASP A 2 5.90 -2.62 20.07
C ASP A 2 5.00 -3.12 18.95
N GLY A 3 4.33 -2.18 18.26
CA GLY A 3 3.44 -2.47 17.17
C GLY A 3 4.20 -2.99 15.96
N GLY A 4 3.69 -4.08 15.37
CA GLY A 4 4.21 -4.66 14.15
C GLY A 4 3.24 -4.47 12.98
N TRP A 5 3.80 -4.24 11.81
CA TRP A 5 3.04 -4.17 10.57
C TRP A 5 2.54 -5.57 10.19
N THR A 6 1.28 -5.67 9.77
CA THR A 6 0.82 -6.80 8.95
C THR A 6 1.57 -6.82 7.63
N GLU A 7 1.49 -7.95 6.93
CA GLU A 7 1.78 -7.96 5.51
C GLU A 7 0.87 -6.94 4.79
N PHE A 8 1.38 -6.36 3.72
CA PHE A 8 0.55 -5.53 2.88
C PHE A 8 -0.53 -6.37 2.19
N SER A 9 -1.70 -5.77 2.02
CA SER A 9 -2.72 -6.29 1.14
C SER A 9 -2.22 -6.37 -0.29
N GLU A 10 -2.94 -7.14 -1.11
CA GLU A 10 -2.71 -7.14 -2.54
C GLU A 10 -2.87 -5.74 -3.13
N TRP A 11 -2.11 -5.47 -4.18
CA TRP A 11 -2.21 -4.23 -4.93
C TRP A 11 -3.62 -4.08 -5.49
N SER A 12 -4.24 -2.91 -5.26
CA SER A 12 -5.51 -2.56 -5.88
C SER A 12 -5.38 -2.59 -7.40
N LYS A 13 -6.51 -2.79 -8.09
CA LYS A 13 -6.55 -2.69 -9.55
C LYS A 13 -6.00 -1.35 -9.99
N CYS A 14 -5.18 -1.38 -11.04
CA CYS A 14 -4.62 -0.17 -11.59
C CYS A 14 -5.74 0.79 -12.02
N THR A 15 -5.65 2.06 -11.63
CA THR A 15 -6.66 3.07 -11.98
C THR A 15 -6.81 3.24 -13.49
N ARG A 16 -5.75 2.92 -14.26
CA ARG A 16 -5.74 2.94 -15.72
C ARG A 16 -4.93 1.77 -16.26
N VAL A 17 -5.46 1.06 -17.24
CA VAL A 17 -4.72 -0.02 -17.91
C VAL A 17 -3.56 0.53 -18.75
N CYS A 18 -3.64 1.79 -19.17
CA CYS A 18 -2.66 2.48 -19.99
C CYS A 18 -2.48 3.95 -19.57
N GLY A 19 -1.36 4.55 -19.99
CA GLY A 19 -0.93 5.87 -19.55
C GLY A 19 -0.50 5.89 -18.08
N LYS A 20 -0.65 7.05 -17.42
CA LYS A 20 -0.28 7.21 -16.00
C LYS A 20 -1.34 6.64 -15.07
N GLY A 21 -1.35 5.31 -14.92
CA GLY A 21 -2.13 4.62 -13.90
C GLY A 21 -1.43 4.61 -12.53
N SER A 22 -2.19 4.30 -11.49
CA SER A 22 -1.67 4.11 -10.14
C SER A 22 -2.40 2.96 -9.44
N SER A 23 -1.68 2.26 -8.59
CA SER A 23 -2.20 1.16 -7.78
C SER A 23 -1.74 1.37 -6.34
N THR A 24 -2.60 0.98 -5.41
CA THR A 24 -2.44 1.24 -3.98
C THR A 24 -2.55 -0.04 -3.19
N ARG A 25 -1.76 -0.19 -2.13
CA ARG A 25 -1.92 -1.27 -1.15
C ARG A 25 -1.87 -0.73 0.26
N ASN A 26 -2.44 -1.45 1.21
CA ASN A 26 -2.54 -1.03 2.60
C ASN A 26 -2.03 -2.11 3.56
N ARG A 27 -1.58 -1.70 4.74
CA ARG A 27 -1.23 -2.59 5.85
C ARG A 27 -1.68 -1.99 7.16
N SER A 28 -1.83 -2.83 8.18
CA SER A 28 -2.30 -2.42 9.51
C SER A 28 -1.22 -2.64 10.55
N CYS A 29 -1.15 -1.79 11.56
CA CYS A 29 -0.21 -1.91 12.67
C CYS A 29 -0.79 -2.79 13.78
N THR A 30 -1.08 -4.05 13.45
CA THR A 30 -1.83 -4.96 14.32
C THR A 30 -1.17 -6.33 14.46
N ASN A 31 0.05 -6.51 13.96
CA ASN A 31 0.76 -7.79 14.02
C ASN A 31 2.16 -7.66 14.65
N PRO A 32 2.27 -7.44 15.98
CA PRO A 32 1.18 -7.33 16.95
C PRO A 32 0.66 -5.88 17.12
N GLU A 33 -0.48 -5.71 17.78
CA GLU A 33 -0.97 -4.38 18.17
C GLU A 33 -0.06 -3.76 19.25
N PRO A 34 0.27 -2.45 19.15
CA PRO A 34 1.07 -1.76 20.16
C PRO A 34 0.31 -1.70 21.49
N ALA A 35 0.96 -2.17 22.56
CA ALA A 35 0.36 -2.24 23.90
C ALA A 35 1.35 -1.87 25.00
N TRP A 36 0.83 -1.48 26.16
CA TRP A 36 1.62 -1.17 27.38
C TRP A 36 2.71 -0.11 27.16
N GLY A 37 2.37 0.95 26.41
CA GLY A 37 3.34 2.02 26.07
C GLY A 37 4.34 1.65 24.97
N GLY A 38 4.12 0.54 24.26
CA GLY A 38 4.94 0.17 23.11
C GLY A 38 4.80 1.15 21.94
N LYS A 39 5.82 1.15 21.08
CA LYS A 39 5.92 2.08 19.95
C LYS A 39 4.91 1.73 18.87
N LYS A 40 4.33 2.75 18.22
CA LYS A 40 3.55 2.56 16.99
C LYS A 40 4.48 2.17 15.85
N CYS A 41 3.93 1.47 14.86
CA CYS A 41 4.67 1.12 13.66
C CYS A 41 5.16 2.38 12.93
N VAL A 42 6.41 2.36 12.49
CA VAL A 42 7.04 3.47 11.76
C VAL A 42 6.87 3.24 10.25
N GLY A 43 6.54 4.32 9.54
CA GLY A 43 6.33 4.32 8.09
C GLY A 43 4.86 4.42 7.67
N PRO A 44 4.58 4.39 6.36
CA PRO A 44 3.23 4.57 5.86
C PRO A 44 2.40 3.29 6.00
N SER A 45 1.11 3.45 6.29
CA SER A 45 0.10 2.38 6.24
C SER A 45 -0.40 2.11 4.83
N VAL A 46 -0.13 3.02 3.89
CA VAL A 46 -0.56 2.94 2.48
C VAL A 46 0.62 3.20 1.57
N GLU A 47 0.78 2.35 0.56
CA GLU A 47 1.74 2.57 -0.52
C GLU A 47 1.03 2.78 -1.83
N THR A 48 1.61 3.62 -2.68
CA THR A 48 1.13 3.89 -4.05
C THR A 48 2.27 3.65 -5.01
N LYS A 49 1.99 2.96 -6.11
CA LYS A 49 2.93 2.76 -7.22
C LYS A 49 2.29 3.12 -8.55
N SER A 50 3.12 3.52 -9.50
CA SER A 50 2.72 3.65 -10.90
C SER A 50 2.43 2.28 -11.49
N CYS A 51 1.41 2.21 -12.34
CA CYS A 51 1.04 1.00 -13.08
C CYS A 51 0.35 1.38 -14.40
N GLY A 52 0.06 0.38 -15.22
CA GLY A 52 -0.46 0.57 -16.58
C GLY A 52 0.68 0.62 -17.60
N THR A 53 0.34 0.48 -18.88
CA THR A 53 1.30 0.61 -19.98
C THR A 53 1.65 2.08 -20.25
N ASP A 54 2.87 2.38 -20.70
CA ASP A 54 3.31 3.76 -20.94
C ASP A 54 2.41 4.55 -21.90
N LYS A 55 1.82 3.88 -22.90
CA LYS A 55 0.93 4.48 -23.88
C LYS A 55 -0.43 3.79 -23.90
N CYS A 56 -1.46 4.60 -23.99
CA CYS A 56 -2.76 4.17 -24.46
C CYS A 56 -2.70 4.19 -25.99
N ASP A 57 -3.02 3.08 -26.63
CA ASP A 57 -3.39 3.05 -28.05
C ASP A 57 -4.77 3.70 -28.20
N GLY A 58 -4.81 5.02 -28.01
CA GLY A 58 -5.82 5.86 -28.61
C GLY A 58 -5.35 6.15 -30.02
N LYS A 59 -6.11 5.69 -31.02
CA LYS A 59 -5.94 6.07 -32.42
C LYS A 59 -5.63 7.55 -32.60
#